data_AF-A0A939XZZ4-F1
#
_entry.id   AF-A0A939XZZ4-F1
#
_cell.length_a   1.000
_cell.length_b   1.000
_cell.length_c   1.000
_cell.angle_alpha   90.00
_cell.angle_beta   90.00
_cell.angle_gamma   90.00
#
_symmetry.space_group_name_H-M   'P 1'
#
loop_
_entity.id
_entity.type
_entity.pdbx_description
1 polymer ?
#
loop_
_entity_poly.entity_id
_entity_poly.type
_entity_poly.pdbx_seq_one_letter_code
_entity_poly.pdbx_strand_id
1 'polypeptide(L)'
;MCAGQEGRYLIRAKGCILAVLQWGSGTGTLPGWGPFAYVPIDPAGNGAFFFPGSRAIPGNASHVGARCYSHGFSSCEDISAPIPEQYLPSDASAGDAKHFSILTDLHLSSKPWKITQALKAAESDILFLLGDSTNDGLPEQFDRFGVCIAAAVPGKTIFPVIGNHDVLYDPQGTHGDGCSGYAGFQNALLAKVQANGYAVSPAPDGRAYTVRIGDLDIVALQCVTAGRAFRFPEERQIDWLERHLSQTPASRHIILCHAPLVAHNPNRNAGQPYLHKNKRIQELLDRNGNIIFLSGHTHVSPNLITGNGEYDKGTRNIYLDCGSVVPTDLSGETGLTGPDWKDGCVTELYVSRQETEIRMRSIETGTVFPRGYYWFGTECE
;
A
#
# COMPACT_ATOMS: atom_id res chain seq x y z
N MET A 1 -3.86 5.36 22.94
CA MET A 1 -4.52 6.03 21.78
C MET A 1 -3.76 5.62 20.52
N CYS A 2 -4.41 4.98 19.53
CA CYS A 2 -3.81 4.94 18.19
C CYS A 2 -3.68 6.41 17.79
N ALA A 3 -2.49 6.88 17.42
CA ALA A 3 -2.24 8.26 17.04
C ALA A 3 -2.94 8.57 15.70
N GLY A 4 -4.26 8.61 15.71
CA GLY A 4 -5.13 8.93 14.59
C GLY A 4 -5.30 10.42 14.52
N GLN A 5 -4.90 10.99 13.38
CA GLN A 5 -4.96 12.40 13.06
C GLN A 5 -6.33 12.95 12.70
N GLU A 6 -7.40 12.16 12.83
CA GLU A 6 -8.72 12.61 12.42
C GLU A 6 -9.07 13.91 13.13
N GLY A 7 -9.05 14.98 12.35
CA GLY A 7 -8.76 16.28 12.89
C GLY A 7 -9.16 17.37 11.92
N ARG A 8 -9.60 18.49 12.50
CA ARG A 8 -10.05 19.65 11.76
C ARG A 8 -8.99 20.75 11.86
N TYR A 9 -8.48 21.15 10.71
CA TYR A 9 -7.50 22.20 10.55
C TYR A 9 -8.22 23.48 10.13
N LEU A 10 -8.14 24.51 10.95
CA LEU A 10 -8.76 25.81 10.70
C LEU A 10 -7.68 26.82 10.39
N ILE A 11 -7.83 27.54 9.28
CA ILE A 11 -6.86 28.54 8.81
C ILE A 11 -7.52 29.90 8.84
N ARG A 12 -6.78 30.89 9.34
CA ARG A 12 -7.15 32.32 9.28
C ARG A 12 -6.01 33.10 8.63
N ALA A 13 -6.20 33.49 7.38
CA ALA A 13 -5.20 34.15 6.54
C ALA A 13 -5.90 35.22 5.67
N LYS A 14 -6.03 36.44 6.20
CA LYS A 14 -6.75 37.52 5.50
C LYS A 14 -5.96 37.99 4.27
N GLY A 15 -6.63 38.12 3.13
CA GLY A 15 -6.01 38.53 1.87
C GLY A 15 -5.37 37.38 1.09
N CYS A 16 -5.38 36.16 1.64
CA CYS A 16 -4.97 34.93 0.97
C CYS A 16 -6.17 34.25 0.30
N ILE A 17 -5.90 33.48 -0.75
CA ILE A 17 -6.91 32.70 -1.51
C ILE A 17 -6.69 31.20 -1.41
N LEU A 18 -5.51 30.77 -0.99
CA LEU A 18 -5.10 29.37 -0.90
C LEU A 18 -4.15 29.20 0.28
N ALA A 19 -4.34 28.13 1.05
CA ALA A 19 -3.36 27.64 2.02
C ALA A 19 -2.92 26.23 1.65
N VAL A 20 -1.61 25.98 1.67
CA VAL A 20 -1.00 24.66 1.48
C VAL A 20 -0.58 24.15 2.85
N LEU A 21 -1.24 23.09 3.32
CA LEU A 21 -0.96 22.49 4.63
C LEU A 21 0.08 21.39 4.52
N GLN A 22 1.04 21.40 5.45
CA GLN A 22 2.18 20.49 5.46
C GLN A 22 2.64 20.20 6.88
N TRP A 23 3.31 19.06 7.07
CA TRP A 23 3.99 18.75 8.32
C TRP A 23 5.18 19.67 8.51
N GLY A 24 5.44 20.04 9.76
CA GLY A 24 6.53 20.92 10.12
C GLY A 24 7.25 20.51 11.40
N SER A 25 8.45 21.03 11.54
CA SER A 25 9.17 21.13 12.80
C SER A 25 9.09 22.58 13.31
N GLY A 26 9.52 22.82 14.56
CA GLY A 26 9.67 24.18 15.09
C GLY A 26 10.60 25.09 14.28
N THR A 27 11.30 24.57 13.27
CA THR A 27 12.23 25.29 12.39
C THR A 27 11.76 25.41 10.94
N GLY A 28 10.59 24.86 10.57
CA GLY A 28 10.07 24.96 9.19
C GLY A 28 9.35 23.69 8.71
N THR A 29 9.27 23.52 7.39
CA THR A 29 8.62 22.37 6.75
C THR A 29 9.39 21.09 6.99
N LEU A 30 8.68 19.98 7.18
CA LEU A 30 9.30 18.68 7.41
C LEU A 30 9.94 18.14 6.12
N PRO A 31 11.27 17.95 6.06
CA PRO A 31 11.93 17.52 4.83
C PRO A 31 11.48 16.13 4.36
N GLY A 32 11.29 15.96 3.05
CA GLY A 32 10.90 14.69 2.44
C GLY A 32 9.40 14.37 2.51
N TRP A 33 8.57 15.28 3.03
CA TRP A 33 7.12 15.15 3.09
C TRP A 33 6.42 16.11 2.13
N GLY A 34 5.40 15.61 1.44
CA GLY A 34 4.54 16.44 0.62
C GLY A 34 3.54 17.25 1.45
N PRO A 35 2.74 18.12 0.82
CA PRO A 35 1.60 18.73 1.46
C PRO A 35 0.45 17.73 1.63
N PHE A 36 -0.29 17.83 2.74
CA PHE A 36 -1.44 16.96 3.01
C PHE A 36 -2.79 17.58 2.61
N ALA A 37 -2.82 18.89 2.33
CA ALA A 37 -4.02 19.55 1.81
C ALA A 37 -3.72 20.86 1.07
N TYR A 38 -4.59 21.17 0.12
CA TYR A 38 -4.71 22.47 -0.53
C TYR A 38 -6.09 23.03 -0.17
N VAL A 39 -6.12 24.12 0.59
CA VAL A 39 -7.34 24.65 1.21
C VAL A 39 -7.68 26.01 0.62
N PRO A 40 -8.78 26.13 -0.13
CA PRO A 40 -9.30 27.44 -0.53
C PRO A 40 -9.59 28.30 0.70
N ILE A 41 -9.19 29.57 0.64
CA ILE A 41 -9.47 30.56 1.68
C ILE A 41 -10.61 31.47 1.19
N ASP A 42 -11.65 31.61 2.00
CA ASP A 42 -12.80 32.46 1.68
C ASP A 42 -12.45 33.96 1.72
N PRO A 43 -13.29 34.85 1.19
CA PRO A 43 -13.03 36.30 1.21
C PRO A 43 -12.91 36.92 2.61
N ALA A 44 -13.39 36.25 3.66
CA ALA A 44 -13.22 36.66 5.04
C ALA A 44 -11.89 36.19 5.66
N GLY A 45 -11.10 35.43 4.90
CA GLY A 45 -9.80 34.90 5.28
C GLY A 45 -9.88 33.55 6.00
N ASN A 46 -10.99 32.81 5.90
CA ASN A 46 -11.14 31.52 6.59
C ASN A 46 -10.97 30.35 5.62
N GLY A 47 -10.25 29.33 6.07
CA GLY A 47 -10.15 28.02 5.42
C GLY A 47 -10.39 26.90 6.42
N ALA A 48 -10.87 25.76 5.94
CA ALA A 48 -11.00 24.56 6.76
C ALA A 48 -10.67 23.31 5.96
N PHE A 49 -9.95 22.39 6.61
CA PHE A 49 -9.70 21.05 6.09
C PHE A 49 -9.99 20.04 7.19
N PHE A 50 -10.61 18.93 6.81
CA PHE A 50 -10.77 17.77 7.67
C PHE A 50 -9.89 16.66 7.11
N PHE A 51 -9.10 16.01 7.98
CA PHE A 51 -8.16 14.99 7.58
C PHE A 51 -8.61 13.58 8.03
N PRO A 52 -9.50 12.90 7.29
CA PRO A 52 -10.03 11.59 7.65
C PRO A 52 -9.08 10.45 7.28
N GLY A 53 -9.52 9.21 7.56
CA GLY A 53 -8.93 8.01 7.00
C GLY A 53 -7.85 7.40 7.88
N SER A 54 -7.94 7.59 9.20
CA SER A 54 -7.04 6.96 10.20
C SER A 54 -5.54 7.16 9.93
N ARG A 55 -5.14 8.35 9.43
CA ARG A 55 -3.75 8.71 9.15
C ARG A 55 -2.96 9.01 10.42
N ALA A 56 -1.64 8.83 10.36
CA ALA A 56 -0.74 9.09 11.50
C ALA A 56 0.04 10.40 11.35
N ILE A 57 0.48 11.00 12.47
CA ILE A 57 1.44 12.13 12.51
C ILE A 57 2.84 11.57 12.32
N PRO A 58 3.65 12.12 11.39
CA PRO A 58 5.05 11.73 11.28
C PRO A 58 5.75 11.82 12.64
N GLY A 59 6.54 10.81 13.01
CA GLY A 59 7.24 10.73 14.30
C GLY A 59 8.04 11.98 14.67
N ASN A 60 8.57 12.69 13.67
CA ASN A 60 9.39 13.89 13.80
C ASN A 60 8.64 15.21 13.55
N ALA A 61 7.32 15.17 13.32
CA ALA A 61 6.52 16.39 13.21
C ALA A 61 6.18 16.92 14.60
N SER A 62 6.38 18.22 14.81
CA SER A 62 5.97 18.93 16.02
C SER A 62 4.99 20.07 15.73
N HIS A 63 4.84 20.43 14.46
CA HIS A 63 4.05 21.56 13.99
C HIS A 63 3.26 21.20 12.74
N VAL A 64 2.19 21.95 12.52
CA VAL A 64 1.50 22.05 11.24
C VAL A 64 1.89 23.38 10.63
N GLY A 65 2.47 23.34 9.43
CA GLY A 65 2.74 24.52 8.62
C GLY A 65 1.61 24.79 7.64
N ALA A 66 1.33 26.06 7.38
CA ALA A 66 0.45 26.52 6.32
C ALA A 66 1.14 27.63 5.53
N ARG A 67 1.43 27.36 4.25
CA ARG A 67 1.89 28.40 3.31
C ARG A 67 0.67 29.00 2.62
N CYS A 68 0.39 30.27 2.90
CA CYS A 68 -0.79 30.96 2.38
C CYS A 68 -0.41 31.92 1.26
N TYR A 69 -1.16 31.90 0.15
CA TYR A 69 -0.87 32.67 -1.06
C TYR A 69 -1.91 33.77 -1.27
N SER A 70 -1.45 34.97 -1.60
CA SER A 70 -2.30 36.13 -1.86
C SER A 70 -3.05 36.06 -3.20
N HIS A 71 -4.07 36.90 -3.35
CA HIS A 71 -4.81 37.06 -4.60
C HIS A 71 -3.87 37.55 -5.72
N GLY A 72 -3.51 36.64 -6.64
CA GLY A 72 -2.55 36.89 -7.73
C GLY A 72 -1.18 36.22 -7.55
N PHE A 73 -0.99 35.43 -6.48
CA PHE A 73 0.24 34.67 -6.20
C PHE A 73 1.52 35.53 -6.14
N SER A 74 1.38 36.83 -5.86
CA SER A 74 2.49 37.79 -5.81
C SER A 74 3.21 37.80 -4.46
N SER A 75 2.59 37.26 -3.42
CA SER A 75 3.18 37.11 -2.08
C SER A 75 2.69 35.83 -1.42
N CYS A 76 3.46 35.35 -0.45
CA CYS A 76 3.05 34.27 0.44
C CYS A 76 3.45 34.59 1.89
N GLU A 77 2.69 34.03 2.83
CA GLU A 77 2.98 34.04 4.26
C GLU A 77 3.06 32.59 4.77
N ASP A 78 4.01 32.31 5.66
CA ASP A 78 4.14 31.01 6.31
C ASP A 78 3.60 31.13 7.75
N ILE A 79 2.59 30.32 8.06
CA ILE A 79 1.99 30.19 9.40
C ILE A 79 2.41 28.82 9.96
N SER A 80 2.74 28.76 11.24
CA SER A 80 3.06 27.52 11.94
C SER A 80 2.31 27.45 13.25
N ALA A 81 1.73 26.28 13.54
CA ALA A 81 1.04 26.01 14.80
C ALA A 81 1.58 24.71 15.40
N PRO A 82 1.89 24.65 16.72
CA PRO A 82 2.33 23.43 17.35
C PRO A 82 1.21 22.38 17.33
N ILE A 83 1.59 21.12 17.12
CA ILE A 83 0.68 19.99 17.29
C ILE A 83 0.46 19.80 18.80
N PRO A 84 -0.80 19.72 19.28
CA PRO A 84 -1.05 19.49 20.70
C PRO A 84 -0.41 18.17 21.16
N GLU A 85 0.21 18.19 22.34
CA GLU A 85 1.03 17.08 22.88
C GLU A 85 0.31 15.73 22.87
N GLN A 86 -1.00 15.72 23.16
CA GLN A 86 -1.86 14.54 23.14
C GLN A 86 -1.99 13.84 21.77
N TYR A 87 -1.63 14.53 20.68
CA TYR A 87 -1.64 13.99 19.33
C TYR A 87 -0.24 13.63 18.82
N LEU A 88 0.81 14.09 19.50
CA LEU A 88 2.16 13.74 19.12
C LEU A 88 2.32 12.22 19.24
N PRO A 89 2.97 11.58 18.25
CA PRO A 89 3.24 10.16 18.32
C PRO A 89 4.13 9.89 19.53
N SER A 90 3.79 8.84 20.29
CA SER A 90 4.68 8.31 21.32
C SER A 90 5.96 7.79 20.66
N ASP A 91 7.11 7.93 21.32
CA ASP A 91 8.37 7.37 20.83
C ASP A 91 8.19 5.88 20.50
N ALA A 92 8.28 5.55 19.21
CA ALA A 92 8.22 4.18 18.74
C ALA A 92 9.43 3.41 19.27
N SER A 93 9.21 2.22 19.82
CA SER A 93 10.30 1.34 20.21
C SER A 93 10.95 0.79 18.94
N ALA A 94 12.02 1.44 18.47
CA ALA A 94 12.74 1.07 17.24
C ALA A 94 13.45 -0.31 17.29
N GLY A 95 13.26 -1.11 18.34
CA GLY A 95 13.84 -2.44 18.48
C GLY A 95 12.94 -3.50 17.85
N ASP A 96 13.44 -4.18 16.83
CA ASP A 96 12.93 -5.44 16.24
C ASP A 96 11.90 -5.35 15.09
N ALA A 97 11.55 -4.17 14.59
CA ALA A 97 10.65 -4.08 13.42
C ALA A 97 11.25 -4.75 12.17
N LYS A 98 10.47 -5.62 11.51
CA LYS A 98 10.77 -6.17 10.19
C LYS A 98 10.33 -5.19 9.12
N HIS A 99 11.21 -4.92 8.16
CA HIS A 99 10.98 -3.95 7.10
C HIS A 99 10.78 -4.66 5.76
N PHE A 100 9.71 -4.30 5.04
CA PHE A 100 9.35 -4.81 3.73
C PHE A 100 9.05 -3.65 2.79
N SER A 101 9.45 -3.79 1.52
CA SER A 101 8.99 -2.91 0.45
C SER A 101 7.93 -3.64 -0.37
N ILE A 102 6.90 -2.93 -0.82
CA ILE A 102 5.77 -3.48 -1.57
C ILE A 102 5.64 -2.69 -2.86
N LEU A 103 5.61 -3.41 -3.98
CA LEU A 103 5.30 -2.88 -5.30
C LEU A 103 4.10 -3.64 -5.85
N THR A 104 3.18 -2.91 -6.45
CA THR A 104 1.99 -3.47 -7.11
C THR A 104 1.72 -2.71 -8.40
N ASP A 105 0.98 -3.35 -9.30
CA ASP A 105 0.43 -2.68 -10.49
C ASP A 105 1.52 -2.00 -11.32
N LEU A 106 2.56 -2.76 -11.64
CA LEU A 106 3.70 -2.27 -12.38
C LEU A 106 3.43 -2.18 -13.90
N HIS A 107 2.51 -3.01 -14.40
CA HIS A 107 2.06 -3.07 -15.79
C HIS A 107 3.20 -2.95 -16.79
N LEU A 108 4.21 -3.81 -16.68
CA LEU A 108 5.29 -3.83 -17.66
C LEU A 108 4.71 -4.14 -19.05
N SER A 109 4.66 -3.10 -19.87
CA SER A 109 4.38 -3.15 -21.30
C SER A 109 5.68 -2.91 -22.08
N SER A 110 5.99 -1.65 -22.37
CA SER A 110 7.14 -1.25 -23.19
C SER A 110 8.21 -0.43 -22.47
N LYS A 111 7.93 0.10 -21.27
CA LYS A 111 8.76 1.07 -20.52
C LYS A 111 9.46 0.44 -19.29
N PRO A 112 10.57 -0.29 -19.47
CA PRO A 112 11.26 -1.01 -18.38
C PRO A 112 11.96 -0.07 -17.38
N TRP A 113 12.20 1.18 -17.76
CA TRP A 113 12.86 2.15 -16.89
C TRP A 113 12.02 2.49 -15.65
N LYS A 114 10.68 2.52 -15.77
CA LYS A 114 9.78 2.74 -14.61
C LYS A 114 9.86 1.59 -13.62
N ILE A 115 9.90 0.35 -14.12
CA ILE A 115 10.09 -0.86 -13.31
C ILE A 115 11.42 -0.79 -12.58
N THR A 116 12.50 -0.48 -13.31
CA THR A 116 13.84 -0.32 -12.75
C THR A 116 13.88 0.77 -11.67
N GLN A 117 13.21 1.90 -11.90
CA GLN A 117 13.13 2.99 -10.94
C GLN A 117 12.39 2.58 -9.66
N ALA A 118 11.22 1.95 -9.80
CA ALA A 118 10.45 1.46 -8.65
C ALA A 118 11.21 0.41 -7.84
N LEU A 119 11.87 -0.55 -8.51
CA LEU A 119 12.72 -1.55 -7.86
C LEU A 119 13.86 -0.91 -7.06
N LYS A 120 14.48 0.15 -7.60
CA LYS A 120 15.55 0.89 -6.92
C LYS A 120 15.04 1.78 -5.78
N ALA A 121 13.79 2.24 -5.85
CA ALA A 121 13.17 3.07 -4.83
C ALA A 121 12.72 2.26 -3.59
N ALA A 122 12.52 0.94 -3.74
CA ALA A 122 12.32 0.05 -2.60
C ALA A 122 13.53 0.09 -1.66
N GLU A 123 13.30 0.30 -0.37
CA GLU A 123 14.37 0.40 0.62
C GLU A 123 14.76 -0.95 1.23
N SER A 124 13.81 -1.87 1.42
CA SER A 124 14.06 -3.16 2.05
C SER A 124 14.72 -4.15 1.08
N ASP A 125 15.51 -5.07 1.65
CA ASP A 125 16.03 -6.26 0.96
C ASP A 125 14.95 -7.32 0.70
N ILE A 126 13.79 -7.18 1.36
CA ILE A 126 12.63 -8.03 1.17
C ILE A 126 11.52 -7.25 0.46
N LEU A 127 11.10 -7.76 -0.69
CA LEU A 127 10.11 -7.14 -1.57
C LEU A 127 8.88 -8.04 -1.73
N PHE A 128 7.69 -7.46 -1.64
CA PHE A 128 6.44 -8.09 -2.09
C PHE A 128 6.05 -7.52 -3.45
N LEU A 129 5.87 -8.39 -4.46
CA LEU A 129 5.26 -8.03 -5.75
C LEU A 129 3.81 -8.46 -5.73
N LEU A 130 2.89 -7.51 -5.62
CA LEU A 130 1.49 -7.77 -5.31
C LEU A 130 0.59 -7.81 -6.55
N GLY A 131 1.05 -8.50 -7.60
CA GLY A 131 0.32 -8.67 -8.85
C GLY A 131 0.46 -7.51 -9.83
N ASP A 132 -0.03 -7.76 -11.04
CA ASP A 132 0.03 -6.89 -12.21
C ASP A 132 1.48 -6.47 -12.51
N SER A 133 2.37 -7.46 -12.46
CA SER A 133 3.79 -7.29 -12.81
C SER A 133 3.92 -6.93 -14.30
N THR A 134 3.10 -7.56 -15.14
CA THR A 134 3.03 -7.35 -16.58
C THR A 134 1.68 -6.77 -16.98
N ASN A 135 1.58 -6.22 -18.19
CA ASN A 135 0.32 -5.67 -18.68
C ASN A 135 -0.58 -6.71 -19.37
N ASP A 136 0.04 -7.73 -19.98
CA ASP A 136 -0.65 -8.66 -20.87
C ASP A 136 -0.44 -10.14 -20.54
N GLY A 137 0.39 -10.47 -19.54
CA GLY A 137 0.68 -11.86 -19.16
C GLY A 137 1.53 -12.60 -20.19
N LEU A 138 2.16 -11.86 -21.12
CA LEU A 138 2.99 -12.45 -22.17
C LEU A 138 4.32 -12.96 -21.58
N PRO A 139 4.80 -14.16 -21.97
CA PRO A 139 6.09 -14.69 -21.51
C PRO A 139 7.25 -13.71 -21.69
N GLU A 140 7.30 -12.97 -22.81
CA GLU A 140 8.36 -12.00 -23.10
C GLU A 140 8.33 -10.80 -22.15
N GLN A 141 7.15 -10.44 -21.61
CA GLN A 141 7.04 -9.40 -20.59
C GLN A 141 7.65 -9.89 -19.26
N PHE A 142 7.43 -11.15 -18.88
CA PHE A 142 8.04 -11.72 -17.69
C PHE A 142 9.56 -11.88 -17.82
N ASP A 143 10.06 -12.31 -18.97
CA ASP A 143 11.49 -12.39 -19.25
C ASP A 143 12.15 -11.01 -19.11
N ARG A 144 11.52 -9.99 -19.71
CA ARG A 144 11.98 -8.60 -19.59
C ARG A 144 11.91 -8.08 -18.16
N PHE A 145 10.89 -8.47 -17.40
CA PHE A 145 10.79 -8.13 -15.98
C PHE A 145 11.95 -8.77 -15.19
N GLY A 146 12.25 -10.04 -15.46
CA GLY A 146 13.39 -10.76 -14.87
C GLY A 146 14.72 -10.05 -15.13
N VAL A 147 14.93 -9.53 -16.34
CA VAL A 147 16.11 -8.69 -16.67
C VAL A 147 16.14 -7.41 -15.83
N CYS A 148 15.00 -6.74 -15.64
CA CYS A 148 14.92 -5.54 -14.80
C CYS A 148 15.28 -5.86 -13.34
N ILE A 149 14.77 -6.95 -12.78
CA ILE A 149 15.11 -7.42 -11.42
C ILE A 149 16.62 -7.68 -11.30
N ALA A 150 17.17 -8.47 -12.22
CA ALA A 150 18.59 -8.83 -12.19
C ALA A 150 19.52 -7.62 -12.29
N ALA A 151 19.13 -6.60 -13.06
CA ALA A 151 19.92 -5.38 -13.22
C ALA A 151 19.74 -4.38 -12.06
N ALA A 152 18.53 -4.24 -11.54
CA ALA A 152 18.20 -3.21 -10.55
C ALA A 152 18.48 -3.64 -9.11
N VAL A 153 18.14 -4.89 -8.78
CA VAL A 153 18.07 -5.40 -7.41
C VAL A 153 18.47 -6.88 -7.31
N PRO A 154 19.67 -7.27 -7.79
CA PRO A 154 20.06 -8.69 -7.87
C PRO A 154 20.07 -9.44 -6.53
N GLY A 155 20.31 -8.73 -5.42
CA GLY A 155 20.38 -9.31 -4.08
C GLY A 155 19.06 -9.36 -3.30
N LYS A 156 17.99 -8.73 -3.80
CA LYS A 156 16.72 -8.66 -3.05
C LYS A 156 15.93 -9.95 -3.13
N THR A 157 15.28 -10.30 -2.03
CA THR A 157 14.35 -11.43 -1.94
C THR A 157 12.96 -10.95 -2.33
N ILE A 158 12.34 -11.58 -3.34
CA ILE A 158 11.08 -11.12 -3.92
C ILE A 158 10.02 -12.20 -3.77
N PHE A 159 8.90 -11.87 -3.11
CA PHE A 159 7.73 -12.73 -2.96
C PHE A 159 6.63 -12.29 -3.92
N PRO A 160 6.37 -13.03 -5.01
CA PRO A 160 5.37 -12.65 -6.01
C PRO A 160 3.97 -13.19 -5.70
N VAL A 161 2.98 -12.39 -6.04
CA VAL A 161 1.55 -12.73 -6.15
C VAL A 161 1.09 -12.38 -7.57
N ILE A 162 0.12 -13.14 -8.08
CA ILE A 162 -0.44 -12.92 -9.42
C ILE A 162 -1.42 -11.75 -9.39
N GLY A 163 -1.41 -10.92 -10.43
CA GLY A 163 -2.52 -10.01 -10.72
C GLY A 163 -3.30 -10.41 -11.96
N ASN A 164 -4.41 -9.72 -12.21
CA ASN A 164 -5.27 -10.08 -13.34
C ASN A 164 -4.62 -9.81 -14.69
N HIS A 165 -3.71 -8.84 -14.80
CA HIS A 165 -2.92 -8.57 -16.00
C HIS A 165 -1.74 -9.51 -16.20
N ASP A 166 -1.36 -10.29 -15.19
CA ASP A 166 -0.33 -11.33 -15.32
C ASP A 166 -0.85 -12.60 -16.01
N VAL A 167 -2.16 -12.68 -16.24
CA VAL A 167 -2.81 -13.76 -16.99
C VAL A 167 -3.04 -13.33 -18.43
N LEU A 168 -2.60 -14.17 -19.36
CA LEU A 168 -2.82 -13.98 -20.79
C LEU A 168 -4.32 -13.85 -21.06
N TYR A 169 -4.73 -12.72 -21.65
CA TYR A 169 -6.13 -12.55 -22.03
C TYR A 169 -6.42 -13.35 -23.28
N ASP A 170 -7.06 -14.49 -23.09
CA ASP A 170 -7.45 -15.40 -24.16
C ASP A 170 -8.96 -15.69 -24.10
N PRO A 171 -9.77 -14.89 -24.81
CA PRO A 171 -11.21 -15.07 -24.84
C PRO A 171 -11.65 -16.32 -25.62
N GLN A 172 -10.76 -16.95 -26.40
CA GLN A 172 -11.07 -18.15 -27.18
C GLN A 172 -10.65 -19.44 -26.46
N GLY A 173 -9.91 -19.36 -25.35
CA GLY A 173 -9.49 -20.50 -24.54
C GLY A 173 -8.45 -21.40 -25.22
N THR A 174 -7.71 -20.89 -26.20
CA THR A 174 -6.62 -21.58 -26.89
C THR A 174 -5.37 -21.80 -26.02
N HIS A 175 -5.25 -21.12 -24.88
CA HIS A 175 -4.08 -21.09 -24.00
C HIS A 175 -4.34 -21.68 -22.61
N GLY A 176 -5.34 -22.54 -22.46
CA GLY A 176 -5.65 -23.19 -21.19
C GLY A 176 -6.07 -22.18 -20.12
N ASP A 177 -5.38 -22.16 -18.97
CA ASP A 177 -5.70 -21.22 -17.89
C ASP A 177 -5.02 -19.84 -18.02
N GLY A 178 -4.18 -19.64 -19.05
CA GLY A 178 -3.48 -18.40 -19.33
C GLY A 178 -2.40 -18.02 -18.30
N CYS A 179 -2.09 -18.89 -17.33
CA CYS A 179 -1.20 -18.58 -16.20
C CYS A 179 0.24 -19.10 -16.41
N SER A 180 0.53 -19.78 -17.52
CA SER A 180 1.81 -20.48 -17.73
C SER A 180 3.04 -19.54 -17.70
N GLY A 181 2.92 -18.35 -18.29
CA GLY A 181 3.97 -17.32 -18.24
C GLY A 181 4.28 -16.88 -16.80
N TYR A 182 3.24 -16.55 -16.04
CA TYR A 182 3.37 -16.19 -14.64
C TYR A 182 3.91 -17.34 -13.77
N ALA A 183 3.48 -18.58 -13.99
CA ALA A 183 3.94 -19.73 -13.22
C ALA A 183 5.46 -19.94 -13.34
N GLY A 184 6.02 -19.79 -14.55
CA GLY A 184 7.47 -19.83 -14.76
C GLY A 184 8.20 -18.71 -14.00
N PHE A 185 7.67 -17.49 -14.08
CA PHE A 185 8.20 -16.32 -13.37
C PHE A 185 8.16 -16.49 -11.84
N GLN A 186 7.03 -16.92 -11.30
CA GLN A 186 6.86 -17.21 -9.87
C GLN A 186 7.87 -18.26 -9.40
N ASN A 187 7.99 -19.38 -10.11
CA ASN A 187 8.93 -20.44 -9.75
C ASN A 187 10.38 -19.94 -9.74
N ALA A 188 10.78 -19.11 -10.70
CA ALA A 188 12.11 -18.53 -10.74
C ALA A 188 12.39 -17.61 -9.54
N LEU A 189 11.40 -16.82 -9.11
CA LEU A 189 11.52 -15.96 -7.91
C LEU A 189 11.53 -16.79 -6.62
N LEU A 190 10.65 -17.80 -6.50
CA LEU A 190 10.61 -18.66 -5.33
C LEU A 190 11.88 -19.52 -5.17
N ALA A 191 12.50 -19.93 -6.27
CA ALA A 191 13.81 -20.58 -6.23
C ALA A 191 14.88 -19.66 -5.63
N LYS A 192 14.85 -18.34 -5.93
CA LYS A 192 15.74 -17.35 -5.31
C LYS A 192 15.41 -17.15 -3.83
N VAL A 193 14.13 -17.11 -3.46
CA VAL A 193 13.70 -17.06 -2.05
C VAL A 193 14.29 -18.24 -1.26
N GLN A 194 14.19 -19.45 -1.81
CA GLN A 194 14.80 -20.64 -1.20
C GLN A 194 16.32 -20.58 -1.16
N ALA A 195 16.97 -20.10 -2.23
CA ALA A 195 18.42 -19.92 -2.27
C ALA A 195 18.92 -18.90 -1.22
N ASN A 196 18.08 -17.93 -0.86
CA ASN A 196 18.33 -16.96 0.21
C ASN A 196 17.99 -17.49 1.62
N GLY A 197 17.69 -18.78 1.76
CA GLY A 197 17.53 -19.47 3.04
C GLY A 197 16.11 -19.49 3.60
N TYR A 198 15.10 -19.05 2.84
CA TYR A 198 13.72 -19.07 3.28
C TYR A 198 13.01 -20.37 2.86
N ALA A 199 12.38 -21.05 3.81
CA ALA A 199 11.57 -22.23 3.53
C ALA A 199 10.22 -21.81 2.92
N VAL A 200 9.99 -22.22 1.67
CA VAL A 200 8.72 -22.01 0.95
C VAL A 200 7.87 -23.26 1.05
N SER A 201 6.65 -23.12 1.60
CA SER A 201 5.68 -24.21 1.72
C SER A 201 4.49 -23.97 0.77
N PRO A 202 4.40 -24.68 -0.35
CA PRO A 202 3.31 -24.49 -1.31
C PRO A 202 1.97 -25.02 -0.80
N ALA A 203 0.88 -24.42 -1.26
CA ALA A 203 -0.46 -24.96 -1.11
C ALA A 203 -0.65 -26.23 -1.97
N PRO A 204 -1.64 -27.09 -1.69
CA PRO A 204 -1.85 -28.35 -2.42
C PRO A 204 -2.04 -28.22 -3.94
N ASP A 205 -2.50 -27.07 -4.41
CA ASP A 205 -2.68 -26.77 -5.84
C ASP A 205 -1.43 -26.17 -6.50
N GLY A 206 -0.37 -25.92 -5.72
CA GLY A 206 0.89 -25.33 -6.17
C GLY A 206 0.82 -23.83 -6.51
N ARG A 207 -0.31 -23.17 -6.22
CA ARG A 207 -0.59 -21.79 -6.67
C ARG A 207 -0.36 -20.75 -5.59
N ALA A 208 -0.76 -21.07 -4.37
CA ALA A 208 -0.44 -20.30 -3.16
C ALA A 208 0.78 -20.87 -2.45
N TYR A 209 1.37 -20.09 -1.56
CA TYR A 209 2.47 -20.56 -0.72
C TYR A 209 2.56 -19.76 0.58
N THR A 210 3.29 -20.31 1.55
CA THR A 210 3.65 -19.63 2.80
C THR A 210 5.15 -19.61 3.01
N VAL A 211 5.62 -18.58 3.73
CA VAL A 211 7.00 -18.41 4.17
C VAL A 211 7.02 -17.83 5.58
N ARG A 212 7.83 -18.42 6.46
CA ARG A 212 8.04 -17.90 7.83
C ARG A 212 9.24 -16.96 7.85
N ILE A 213 9.08 -15.78 8.45
CA ILE A 213 10.17 -14.82 8.69
C ILE A 213 10.15 -14.43 10.18
N GLY A 214 10.92 -15.14 11.00
CA GLY A 214 10.87 -14.98 12.45
C GLY A 214 9.50 -15.41 13.00
N ASP A 215 8.82 -14.50 13.69
CA ASP A 215 7.45 -14.66 14.22
C ASP A 215 6.35 -14.24 13.24
N LEU A 216 6.73 -13.78 12.04
CA LEU A 216 5.80 -13.45 10.95
C LEU A 216 5.58 -14.65 10.03
N ASP A 217 4.35 -14.77 9.57
CA ASP A 217 3.91 -15.73 8.56
C ASP A 217 3.42 -14.99 7.32
N ILE A 218 4.15 -15.14 6.21
CA ILE A 218 3.81 -14.55 4.93
C ILE A 218 2.99 -15.55 4.14
N VAL A 219 1.79 -15.17 3.73
CA VAL A 219 0.85 -16.04 3.01
C VAL A 219 0.49 -15.41 1.68
N ALA A 220 0.96 -15.98 0.59
CA ALA A 220 0.70 -15.49 -0.76
C ALA A 220 -0.44 -16.26 -1.41
N LEU A 221 -1.54 -15.57 -1.72
CA LEU A 221 -2.73 -16.15 -2.35
C LEU A 221 -2.75 -15.91 -3.85
N GLN A 222 -3.09 -16.94 -4.63
CA GLN A 222 -3.36 -16.79 -6.06
C GLN A 222 -4.86 -16.60 -6.27
N CYS A 223 -5.31 -15.35 -6.44
CA CYS A 223 -6.73 -15.05 -6.58
C CYS A 223 -7.22 -14.96 -8.03
N VAL A 224 -6.37 -15.24 -9.03
CA VAL A 224 -6.68 -15.04 -10.45
C VAL A 224 -6.62 -16.36 -11.23
N THR A 225 -7.59 -16.52 -12.14
CA THR A 225 -7.73 -17.64 -13.08
C THR A 225 -7.89 -17.14 -14.53
N ALA A 226 -8.05 -18.10 -15.46
CA ALA A 226 -8.34 -17.87 -16.88
C ALA A 226 -9.35 -16.74 -17.13
N GLY A 227 -9.11 -15.96 -18.19
CA GLY A 227 -9.94 -14.80 -18.53
C GLY A 227 -9.81 -13.64 -17.52
N ARG A 228 -8.71 -13.60 -16.76
CA ARG A 228 -8.41 -12.55 -15.77
C ARG A 228 -9.45 -12.48 -14.63
N ALA A 229 -10.08 -13.60 -14.32
CA ALA A 229 -11.17 -13.66 -13.34
C ALA A 229 -10.64 -13.90 -11.92
N PHE A 230 -11.19 -13.17 -10.95
CA PHE A 230 -10.81 -13.27 -9.54
C PHE A 230 -11.49 -14.44 -8.80
N ARG A 231 -10.96 -15.65 -9.00
CA ARG A 231 -11.56 -16.91 -8.52
C ARG A 231 -10.58 -17.78 -7.73
N PHE A 232 -11.14 -18.54 -6.79
CA PHE A 232 -10.47 -19.63 -6.07
C PHE A 232 -11.18 -20.94 -6.43
N PRO A 233 -10.70 -21.67 -7.45
CA PRO A 233 -11.35 -22.89 -7.94
C PRO A 233 -11.58 -23.91 -6.83
N GLU A 234 -12.82 -24.41 -6.72
CA GLU A 234 -13.25 -25.39 -5.71
C GLU A 234 -12.93 -24.98 -4.26
N GLU A 235 -12.62 -23.70 -4.02
CA GLU A 235 -12.26 -23.14 -2.71
C GLU A 235 -11.06 -23.80 -2.01
N ARG A 236 -10.28 -24.64 -2.71
CA ARG A 236 -9.16 -25.41 -2.14
C ARG A 236 -8.14 -24.54 -1.44
N GLN A 237 -7.82 -23.37 -1.99
CA GLN A 237 -6.91 -22.40 -1.37
C GLN A 237 -7.49 -21.76 -0.11
N ILE A 238 -8.81 -21.53 -0.05
CA ILE A 238 -9.47 -20.97 1.13
C ILE A 238 -9.50 -22.01 2.26
N ASP A 239 -9.84 -23.27 1.94
CA ASP A 239 -9.81 -24.38 2.89
C ASP A 239 -8.39 -24.68 3.40
N TRP A 240 -7.38 -24.48 2.55
CA TRP A 240 -5.97 -24.55 2.93
C TRP A 240 -5.58 -23.39 3.85
N LEU A 241 -5.96 -22.16 3.52
CA LEU A 241 -5.69 -20.98 4.34
C LEU A 241 -6.29 -21.13 5.74
N GLU A 242 -7.54 -21.61 5.83
CA GLU A 242 -8.22 -21.87 7.10
C GLU A 242 -7.47 -22.88 7.99
N ARG A 243 -7.01 -23.98 7.38
CA ARG A 243 -6.19 -24.98 8.10
C ARG A 243 -4.82 -24.44 8.48
N HIS A 244 -4.19 -23.65 7.61
CA HIS A 244 -2.88 -23.06 7.89
C HIS A 244 -2.93 -22.07 9.05
N LEU A 245 -3.86 -21.11 9.01
CA LEU A 245 -4.02 -20.09 10.05
C LEU A 245 -4.33 -20.69 11.43
N SER A 246 -5.07 -21.82 11.48
CA SER A 246 -5.38 -22.50 12.74
C SER A 246 -4.23 -23.35 13.31
N GLN A 247 -3.17 -23.61 12.54
CA GLN A 247 -2.07 -24.51 12.91
C GLN A 247 -0.72 -23.81 13.03
N THR A 248 -0.56 -22.65 12.41
CA THR A 248 0.70 -21.91 12.41
C THR A 248 1.00 -21.33 13.80
N PRO A 249 2.25 -21.41 14.29
CA PRO A 249 2.64 -20.84 15.58
C PRO A 249 3.03 -19.35 15.47
N ALA A 250 2.91 -18.74 14.29
CA ALA A 250 3.26 -17.33 14.09
C ALA A 250 2.30 -16.42 14.86
N SER A 251 2.82 -15.34 15.43
CA SER A 251 2.01 -14.38 16.19
C SER A 251 1.29 -13.38 15.30
N ARG A 252 1.69 -13.28 14.02
CA ARG A 252 1.16 -12.31 13.07
C ARG A 252 1.26 -12.83 11.64
N HIS A 253 0.26 -12.54 10.83
CA HIS A 253 0.16 -12.98 9.45
C HIS A 253 0.19 -11.79 8.50
N ILE A 254 0.96 -11.88 7.41
CA ILE A 254 0.91 -10.95 6.29
C ILE A 254 0.35 -11.71 5.10
N ILE A 255 -0.89 -11.39 4.71
CA ILE A 255 -1.57 -12.04 3.59
C ILE A 255 -1.44 -11.14 2.37
N LEU A 256 -0.84 -11.69 1.32
CA LEU A 256 -0.65 -11.03 0.04
C LEU A 256 -1.73 -11.52 -0.94
N CYS A 257 -2.60 -10.63 -1.41
CA CYS A 257 -3.65 -10.94 -2.37
C CYS A 257 -3.90 -9.73 -3.27
N HIS A 258 -3.75 -9.88 -4.59
CA HIS A 258 -3.81 -8.74 -5.51
C HIS A 258 -5.12 -7.92 -5.41
N ALA A 259 -6.30 -8.57 -5.37
CA ALA A 259 -7.55 -7.84 -5.25
C ALA A 259 -7.94 -7.55 -3.77
N PRO A 260 -8.44 -6.34 -3.47
CA PRO A 260 -8.93 -5.99 -2.14
C PRO A 260 -10.23 -6.73 -1.81
N LEU A 261 -10.46 -6.88 -0.50
CA LEU A 261 -11.80 -7.20 0.01
C LEU A 261 -12.70 -5.97 -0.15
N VAL A 262 -13.95 -6.18 -0.56
CA VAL A 262 -14.88 -5.10 -0.94
C VAL A 262 -15.13 -4.08 0.17
N ALA A 263 -15.16 -4.52 1.44
CA ALA A 263 -15.35 -3.64 2.59
C ALA A 263 -14.19 -2.66 2.78
N HIS A 264 -13.00 -3.02 2.29
CA HIS A 264 -11.76 -2.29 2.48
C HIS A 264 -11.28 -1.61 1.19
N ASN A 265 -12.09 -1.63 0.12
CA ASN A 265 -11.78 -0.91 -1.12
C ASN A 265 -11.69 0.60 -0.85
N PRO A 266 -10.57 1.28 -1.19
CA PRO A 266 -10.36 2.72 -1.00
C PRO A 266 -11.49 3.61 -1.54
N ASN A 267 -12.11 3.20 -2.64
CA ASN A 267 -13.22 3.94 -3.26
C ASN A 267 -14.52 3.88 -2.44
N ARG A 268 -14.60 3.03 -1.40
CA ARG A 268 -15.75 2.84 -0.50
C ARG A 268 -17.07 2.63 -1.25
N ASN A 269 -17.00 2.07 -2.46
CA ASN A 269 -18.18 1.74 -3.22
C ASN A 269 -18.73 0.39 -2.72
N ALA A 270 -20.02 0.34 -2.40
CA ALA A 270 -20.75 -0.91 -2.11
C ALA A 270 -20.96 -1.77 -3.38
N GLY A 271 -19.98 -1.75 -4.28
CA GLY A 271 -20.03 -2.43 -5.57
C GLY A 271 -19.96 -3.94 -5.44
N GLN A 272 -20.03 -4.61 -6.58
CA GLN A 272 -19.81 -6.06 -6.62
C GLN A 272 -18.38 -6.38 -6.16
N PRO A 273 -18.18 -7.35 -5.26
CA PRO A 273 -16.85 -7.75 -4.84
C PRO A 273 -16.01 -8.23 -6.03
N TYR A 274 -14.71 -7.90 -6.04
CA TYR A 274 -13.77 -8.48 -7.00
C TYR A 274 -13.65 -10.00 -6.77
N LEU A 275 -13.39 -10.39 -5.52
CA LEU A 275 -13.17 -11.78 -5.13
C LEU A 275 -14.50 -12.54 -5.04
N HIS A 276 -14.66 -13.63 -5.80
CA HIS A 276 -15.90 -14.41 -5.83
C HIS A 276 -16.32 -15.05 -4.48
N LYS A 277 -15.42 -15.06 -3.48
CA LYS A 277 -15.66 -15.57 -2.11
C LYS A 277 -15.31 -14.54 -1.05
N ASN A 278 -15.49 -13.25 -1.38
CA ASN A 278 -15.16 -12.13 -0.51
C ASN A 278 -15.64 -12.31 0.93
N LYS A 279 -16.93 -12.62 1.13
CA LYS A 279 -17.51 -12.77 2.47
C LYS A 279 -16.83 -13.89 3.29
N ARG A 280 -16.60 -15.04 2.67
CA ARG A 280 -15.94 -16.18 3.33
C ARG A 280 -14.51 -15.83 3.74
N ILE A 281 -13.78 -15.11 2.88
CA ILE A 281 -12.42 -14.66 3.18
C ILE A 281 -12.46 -13.66 4.34
N GLN A 282 -13.33 -12.65 4.29
CA GLN A 282 -13.49 -11.68 5.38
C GLN A 282 -13.74 -12.39 6.72
N GLU A 283 -14.74 -13.27 6.79
CA GLU A 283 -15.08 -14.02 8.01
C GLU A 283 -13.90 -14.87 8.51
N LEU A 284 -13.11 -15.44 7.60
CA LEU A 284 -11.92 -16.20 7.94
C LEU A 284 -10.84 -15.29 8.55
N LEU A 285 -10.61 -14.10 7.99
CA LEU A 285 -9.62 -13.16 8.52
C LEU A 285 -10.06 -12.60 9.89
N ASP A 286 -11.33 -12.23 10.02
CA ASP A 286 -11.86 -11.64 11.25
C ASP A 286 -11.80 -12.65 12.41
N ARG A 287 -12.09 -13.93 12.14
CA ARG A 287 -12.05 -14.99 13.16
C ARG A 287 -10.64 -15.29 13.67
N ASN A 288 -9.61 -15.15 12.83
CA ASN A 288 -8.23 -15.46 13.23
C ASN A 288 -7.51 -14.24 13.84
N GLY A 289 -7.80 -13.04 13.35
CA GLY A 289 -7.19 -11.81 13.85
C GLY A 289 -5.68 -11.70 13.58
N ASN A 290 -5.06 -10.60 14.04
CA ASN A 290 -3.63 -10.31 13.91
C ASN A 290 -3.10 -10.45 12.46
N ILE A 291 -3.92 -10.08 11.47
CA ILE A 291 -3.60 -10.16 10.05
C ILE A 291 -3.29 -8.78 9.48
N ILE A 292 -2.28 -8.69 8.62
CA ILE A 292 -2.07 -7.58 7.70
C ILE A 292 -2.43 -8.10 6.30
N PHE A 293 -3.59 -7.68 5.78
CA PHE A 293 -4.04 -8.03 4.44
C PHE A 293 -3.61 -6.93 3.46
N LEU A 294 -2.74 -7.28 2.52
CA LEU A 294 -2.20 -6.38 1.52
C LEU A 294 -2.84 -6.67 0.16
N SER A 295 -3.38 -5.63 -0.48
CA SER A 295 -3.90 -5.65 -1.87
C SER A 295 -3.33 -4.55 -2.76
N GLY A 296 -3.62 -4.63 -4.05
CA GLY A 296 -3.38 -3.62 -5.08
C GLY A 296 -4.61 -3.49 -5.98
N HIS A 297 -4.45 -3.57 -7.31
CA HIS A 297 -5.53 -3.62 -8.32
C HIS A 297 -6.28 -2.31 -8.55
N THR A 298 -6.52 -1.49 -7.52
CA THR A 298 -7.43 -0.34 -7.62
C THR A 298 -6.83 0.86 -8.35
N HIS A 299 -5.50 0.96 -8.40
CA HIS A 299 -4.75 2.12 -8.91
C HIS A 299 -5.15 3.44 -8.24
N VAL A 300 -5.60 3.37 -7.01
CA VAL A 300 -5.99 4.56 -6.23
C VAL A 300 -4.77 5.20 -5.60
N SER A 301 -4.74 6.53 -5.65
CA SER A 301 -3.67 7.31 -5.06
C SER A 301 -3.64 7.16 -3.53
N PRO A 302 -2.44 7.09 -2.92
CA PRO A 302 -2.28 7.25 -1.47
C PRO A 302 -2.90 8.55 -0.91
N ASN A 303 -3.10 9.56 -1.77
CA ASN A 303 -3.70 10.84 -1.41
C ASN A 303 -5.23 10.88 -1.46
N LEU A 304 -5.89 9.77 -1.78
CA LEU A 304 -7.34 9.71 -1.69
C LEU A 304 -7.81 10.08 -0.27
N ILE A 305 -8.78 10.98 -0.17
CA ILE A 305 -9.28 11.49 1.11
C ILE A 305 -9.81 10.37 2.04
N THR A 306 -10.54 9.39 1.52
CA THR A 306 -11.08 8.25 2.31
C THR A 306 -9.98 7.31 2.77
N GLY A 307 -9.00 7.14 1.88
CA GLY A 307 -7.75 6.51 2.15
C GLY A 307 -7.69 5.00 2.04
N ASN A 308 -6.46 4.48 2.17
CA ASN A 308 -6.11 3.14 1.68
C ASN A 308 -5.85 2.10 2.78
N GLY A 309 -5.60 2.56 4.01
CA GLY A 309 -5.30 1.70 5.16
C GLY A 309 -6.37 1.82 6.24
N GLU A 310 -6.72 0.68 6.83
CA GLU A 310 -7.68 0.56 7.93
C GLU A 310 -7.14 -0.37 9.01
N TYR A 311 -7.54 -0.12 10.25
CA TYR A 311 -7.22 -0.96 11.40
C TYR A 311 -8.49 -1.32 12.17
N ASP A 312 -8.79 -2.62 12.25
CA ASP A 312 -9.84 -3.15 13.12
C ASP A 312 -9.22 -3.48 14.48
N LYS A 313 -9.61 -2.71 15.50
CA LYS A 313 -9.13 -2.90 16.88
C LYS A 313 -9.61 -4.22 17.51
N GLY A 314 -10.80 -4.70 17.13
CA GLY A 314 -11.40 -5.90 17.72
C GLY A 314 -10.65 -7.16 17.33
N THR A 315 -10.27 -7.24 16.06
CA THR A 315 -9.53 -8.39 15.49
C THR A 315 -8.03 -8.14 15.39
N ARG A 316 -7.59 -6.89 15.55
CA ARG A 316 -6.22 -6.40 15.29
C ARG A 316 -5.79 -6.60 13.83
N ASN A 317 -6.76 -6.61 12.91
CA ASN A 317 -6.50 -6.71 11.49
C ASN A 317 -6.17 -5.36 10.88
N ILE A 318 -5.19 -5.33 9.97
CA ILE A 318 -4.87 -4.19 9.11
C ILE A 318 -5.24 -4.58 7.69
N TYR A 319 -5.98 -3.73 7.01
CA TYR A 319 -6.28 -3.88 5.59
C TYR A 319 -5.64 -2.70 4.85
N LEU A 320 -4.81 -3.01 3.86
CA LEU A 320 -4.08 -2.01 3.11
C LEU A 320 -4.17 -2.26 1.62
N ASP A 321 -4.76 -1.30 0.92
CA ASP A 321 -4.64 -1.20 -0.52
C ASP A 321 -3.36 -0.41 -0.87
N CYS A 322 -2.33 -1.13 -1.28
CA CYS A 322 -1.02 -0.57 -1.56
C CYS A 322 -1.09 0.32 -2.80
N GLY A 323 -0.38 1.44 -2.79
CA GLY A 323 -0.40 2.31 -3.96
C GLY A 323 0.35 1.71 -5.15
N SER A 324 -0.11 2.05 -6.35
CA SER A 324 0.41 1.54 -7.62
C SER A 324 1.73 2.19 -8.03
N VAL A 325 2.57 1.44 -8.75
CA VAL A 325 3.78 1.96 -9.40
C VAL A 325 3.44 2.78 -10.65
N VAL A 326 2.33 2.50 -11.33
CA VAL A 326 1.84 3.38 -12.39
C VAL A 326 1.09 4.56 -11.79
N PRO A 327 0.99 5.70 -12.52
CA PRO A 327 0.23 6.84 -12.04
C PRO A 327 -1.20 6.47 -11.65
N THR A 328 -1.67 7.06 -10.56
CA THR A 328 -2.88 6.68 -9.85
C THR A 328 -4.03 7.67 -10.08
N ASP A 329 -5.26 7.24 -9.76
CA ASP A 329 -6.43 8.11 -9.76
C ASP A 329 -6.74 8.64 -8.34
N LEU A 330 -7.31 9.85 -8.28
CA LEU A 330 -7.84 10.46 -7.05
C LEU A 330 -9.37 10.26 -6.98
N SER A 331 -9.86 9.19 -7.59
CA SER A 331 -11.25 8.82 -7.83
C SER A 331 -12.32 9.69 -7.15
N GLY A 332 -12.85 10.66 -7.90
CA GLY A 332 -13.95 11.50 -7.45
C GLY A 332 -13.58 12.71 -6.57
N GLU A 333 -12.29 12.97 -6.29
CA GLU A 333 -11.86 14.22 -5.67
C GLU A 333 -12.13 15.43 -6.59
N THR A 334 -12.92 16.38 -6.09
CA THR A 334 -13.32 17.61 -6.81
C THR A 334 -12.57 18.86 -6.31
N GLY A 335 -11.57 18.67 -5.44
CA GLY A 335 -10.79 19.74 -4.82
C GLY A 335 -9.50 20.11 -5.57
N LEU A 336 -8.76 21.05 -4.99
CA LEU A 336 -7.39 21.35 -5.42
C LEU A 336 -6.46 20.20 -5.02
N THR A 337 -5.70 19.68 -5.97
CA THR A 337 -4.80 18.54 -5.79
C THR A 337 -3.39 18.92 -6.21
N GLY A 338 -2.38 18.37 -5.53
CA GLY A 338 -0.98 18.51 -5.94
C GLY A 338 -0.71 17.78 -7.26
N PRO A 339 0.21 18.28 -8.10
CA PRO A 339 0.56 17.61 -9.37
C PRO A 339 1.20 16.23 -9.14
N ASP A 340 1.89 16.06 -8.02
CA ASP A 340 2.60 14.85 -7.57
C ASP A 340 1.67 13.83 -6.86
N TRP A 341 0.42 14.21 -6.56
CA TRP A 341 -0.49 13.34 -5.83
C TRP A 341 -0.90 12.09 -6.60
N LYS A 342 -0.69 12.07 -7.91
CA LYS A 342 -0.98 10.94 -8.80
C LYS A 342 0.27 10.18 -9.21
N ASP A 343 1.44 10.53 -8.69
CA ASP A 343 2.68 9.83 -9.01
C ASP A 343 2.55 8.34 -8.66
N GLY A 344 3.29 7.53 -9.42
CA GLY A 344 3.53 6.14 -9.04
C GLY A 344 4.27 6.09 -7.70
N CYS A 345 4.08 5.01 -6.95
CA CYS A 345 4.59 4.92 -5.58
C CYS A 345 5.17 3.57 -5.21
N VAL A 346 5.99 3.58 -4.15
CA VAL A 346 6.41 2.40 -3.38
C VAL A 346 5.77 2.49 -2.01
N THR A 347 5.30 1.37 -1.49
CA THR A 347 4.84 1.25 -0.09
C THR A 347 5.91 0.57 0.74
N GLU A 348 6.32 1.18 1.85
CA GLU A 348 7.16 0.57 2.87
C GLU A 348 6.32 0.16 4.06
N LEU A 349 6.58 -1.03 4.58
CA LEU A 349 5.89 -1.62 5.70
C LEU A 349 6.90 -2.02 6.77
N TYR A 350 6.73 -1.48 7.98
CA TYR A 350 7.51 -1.83 9.15
C TYR A 350 6.59 -2.53 10.15
N VAL A 351 6.94 -3.75 10.53
CA VAL A 351 6.10 -4.62 11.36
C VAL A 351 6.90 -5.05 12.58
N SER A 352 6.49 -4.61 13.75
CA SER A 352 6.96 -5.16 15.02
C SER A 352 5.85 -5.95 15.70
N ARG A 353 6.11 -6.43 16.91
CA ARG A 353 5.08 -7.03 17.77
C ARG A 353 4.05 -6.03 18.25
N GLN A 354 4.46 -4.77 18.44
CA GLN A 354 3.65 -3.74 19.06
C GLN A 354 3.08 -2.73 18.08
N GLU A 355 3.64 -2.64 16.88
CA GLU A 355 3.26 -1.57 15.95
C GLU A 355 3.40 -2.00 14.49
N THR A 356 2.70 -1.25 13.65
CA THR A 356 2.89 -1.26 12.21
C THR A 356 2.94 0.16 11.67
N GLU A 357 4.03 0.49 11.01
CA GLU A 357 4.19 1.73 10.26
C GLU A 357 4.07 1.43 8.77
N ILE A 358 3.30 2.25 8.05
CA ILE A 358 3.14 2.18 6.60
C ILE A 358 3.51 3.54 6.02
N ARG A 359 4.43 3.56 5.06
CA ARG A 359 4.88 4.77 4.36
C ARG A 359 4.77 4.60 2.85
N MET A 360 3.95 5.40 2.18
CA MET A 360 3.91 5.44 0.72
C MET A 360 4.67 6.66 0.18
N ARG A 361 5.51 6.45 -0.83
CA ARG A 361 6.37 7.49 -1.41
C ARG A 361 6.32 7.51 -2.92
N SER A 362 6.41 8.71 -3.51
CA SER A 362 6.54 8.87 -4.96
C SER A 362 7.83 8.21 -5.46
N ILE A 363 7.73 7.41 -6.52
CA ILE A 363 8.91 6.85 -7.20
C ILE A 363 9.66 7.92 -8.02
N GLU A 364 8.99 9.02 -8.33
CA GLU A 364 9.54 10.11 -9.15
C GLU A 364 10.35 11.09 -8.30
N THR A 365 9.81 11.48 -7.13
CA THR A 365 10.42 12.50 -6.27
C THR A 365 11.04 11.95 -4.99
N GLY A 366 10.69 10.72 -4.58
CA GLY A 366 11.05 10.15 -3.27
C GLY A 366 10.26 10.73 -2.10
N THR A 367 9.37 11.69 -2.35
CA THR A 367 8.58 12.37 -1.32
C THR A 367 7.53 11.44 -0.71
N VAL A 368 7.39 11.46 0.61
CA VAL A 368 6.34 10.74 1.34
C VAL A 368 5.01 11.42 1.12
N PHE A 369 4.00 10.64 0.75
CA PHE A 369 2.61 11.09 0.74
C PHE A 369 2.12 11.17 2.18
N PRO A 370 1.78 12.36 2.71
CA PRO A 370 1.27 12.47 4.07
C PRO A 370 -0.01 11.68 4.30
N ARG A 371 -0.84 11.62 3.26
CA ARG A 371 -2.05 10.82 3.24
C ARG A 371 -1.76 9.34 2.96
N GLY A 372 -0.55 8.97 2.56
CA GLY A 372 -0.13 7.57 2.45
C GLY A 372 0.57 7.05 3.72
N TYR A 373 0.47 7.78 4.84
CA TYR A 373 1.18 7.46 6.08
C TYR A 373 0.24 6.98 7.19
N TYR A 374 0.60 5.84 7.77
CA TYR A 374 -0.17 5.20 8.83
C TYR A 374 0.76 4.65 9.90
N TRP A 375 0.23 4.63 11.12
CA TRP A 375 0.86 4.02 12.25
C TRP A 375 -0.22 3.41 13.14
N PHE A 376 -0.13 2.10 13.35
CA PHE A 376 -1.10 1.32 14.12
C PHE A 376 -0.39 0.64 15.28
N GLY A 377 -0.58 1.14 16.50
CA GLY A 377 -0.11 0.52 17.74
C GLY A 377 -1.09 -0.53 18.28
N THR A 378 -0.57 -1.60 18.87
CA THR A 378 -1.35 -2.71 19.45
C THR A 378 -1.74 -2.48 20.92
N GLU A 379 -1.16 -1.48 21.58
CA GLU A 379 -1.45 -1.14 22.98
C GLU A 379 -2.29 0.13 23.05
N CYS A 380 -3.60 -0.07 23.10
CA CYS A 380 -4.53 0.93 23.62
C CYS A 380 -5.41 0.19 24.62
N GLU A 381 -4.93 0.10 25.86
CA GLU A 381 -5.82 -0.07 27.00
C GLU A 381 -6.64 1.23 27.22
#